data_AF-A0A847ZY93-F1
#
_entry.id   AF-A0A847ZY93-F1
#
_cell.length_a   1.000
_cell.length_b   1.000
_cell.length_c   1.000
_cell.angle_alpha   90.00
_cell.angle_beta   90.00
_cell.angle_gamma   90.00
#
_symmetry.space_group_name_H-M   'P 1'
#
loop_
_entity.id
_entity.type
_entity.pdbx_description
1 polymer ?
#
loop_
_entity_poly.entity_id
_entity_poly.type
_entity_poly.pdbx_seq_one_letter_code
_entity_poly.pdbx_strand_id
1 'polypeptide(L)'
;MQPKVIITCAVTGAGDTVGKSPNVPVTPEQIANSALEAASAGATVVHCHVRNPETGKGSRRVDYYREVMERIRARNTNVIINLTAGMGGDVVVGDGETPLKFGEGTDCVGPLERLIHVKEL
;
A
#
# COMPACT_ATOMS: atom_id res chain seq x y z
N MET A 1 -9.28 -34.94 -0.36
CA MET A 1 -8.71 -33.86 -1.19
C MET A 1 -7.92 -32.94 -0.25
N GLN A 2 -6.69 -32.54 -0.57
CA GLN A 2 -5.96 -31.57 0.27
C GLN A 2 -6.51 -30.15 0.01
N PRO A 3 -6.70 -29.32 1.06
CA PRO A 3 -7.23 -27.97 0.90
C PRO A 3 -6.23 -27.09 0.13
N LYS A 4 -6.75 -26.25 -0.78
CA LYS A 4 -5.95 -25.23 -1.46
C LYS A 4 -5.82 -24.02 -0.53
N VAL A 5 -4.60 -23.66 -0.20
CA VAL A 5 -4.29 -22.53 0.70
C VAL A 5 -4.12 -21.27 -0.13
N ILE A 6 -4.80 -20.19 0.27
CA ILE A 6 -4.59 -18.86 -0.30
C ILE A 6 -3.43 -18.20 0.45
N ILE A 7 -2.41 -17.79 -0.30
CA ILE A 7 -1.28 -17.05 0.25
C ILE A 7 -1.35 -15.61 -0.26
N THR A 8 -1.41 -14.67 0.69
CA THR A 8 -1.31 -13.23 0.43
C THR A 8 0.08 -12.74 0.80
N CYS A 9 0.78 -12.07 -0.11
CA CYS A 9 2.03 -11.39 0.19
C CYS A 9 1.80 -9.87 0.30
N ALA A 10 2.05 -9.30 1.49
CA ALA A 10 2.04 -7.85 1.69
C ALA A 10 3.44 -7.29 1.44
N VAL A 11 3.63 -6.66 0.29
CA VAL A 11 4.98 -6.46 -0.29
C VAL A 11 5.75 -5.26 0.28
N THR A 12 5.09 -4.32 0.95
CA THR A 12 5.74 -3.11 1.48
C THR A 12 5.12 -2.53 2.76
N GLY A 13 3.78 -2.40 2.80
CA GLY A 13 3.06 -1.71 3.88
C GLY A 13 3.25 -0.19 3.89
N ALA A 14 2.68 0.49 4.91
CA ALA A 14 2.82 1.94 5.12
C ALA A 14 3.58 2.32 6.40
N GLY A 15 3.97 1.33 7.21
CA GLY A 15 4.69 1.58 8.45
C GLY A 15 6.09 2.17 8.23
N ASP A 16 6.65 2.74 9.30
CA ASP A 16 8.02 3.24 9.34
C ASP A 16 9.03 2.08 9.36
N THR A 17 9.30 1.55 8.16
CA THR A 17 10.12 0.34 7.96
C THR A 17 11.26 0.54 6.96
N VAL A 18 11.23 1.61 6.16
CA VAL A 18 12.24 1.85 5.10
C VAL A 18 13.65 1.98 5.68
N GLY A 19 13.81 2.69 6.79
CA GLY A 19 15.11 2.80 7.47
C GLY A 19 15.54 1.53 8.21
N LYS A 20 14.70 0.50 8.30
CA LYS A 20 14.98 -0.74 9.04
C LYS A 20 15.52 -1.86 8.15
N SER A 21 15.33 -1.79 6.84
CA SER A 21 15.84 -2.78 5.90
C SER A 21 15.99 -2.17 4.49
N PRO A 22 17.11 -2.43 3.79
CA PRO A 22 17.30 -1.96 2.42
C PRO A 22 16.38 -2.66 1.41
N ASN A 23 15.72 -3.76 1.82
CA ASN A 23 14.86 -4.56 0.95
C ASN A 23 13.40 -4.10 0.96
N VAL A 24 13.04 -3.03 1.69
CA VAL A 24 11.67 -2.50 1.65
C VAL A 24 11.47 -1.77 0.32
N PRO A 25 10.57 -2.23 -0.55
CA PRO A 25 10.35 -1.58 -1.85
C PRO A 25 9.60 -0.27 -1.66
N VAL A 26 10.09 0.80 -2.28
CA VAL A 26 9.59 2.17 -2.10
C VAL A 26 8.96 2.73 -3.38
N THR A 27 9.65 2.64 -4.51
CA THR A 27 9.12 3.16 -5.77
C THR A 27 8.01 2.27 -6.33
N PRO A 28 7.08 2.79 -7.15
CA PRO A 28 6.08 1.96 -7.82
C PRO A 28 6.68 0.78 -8.58
N GLU A 29 7.83 0.98 -9.24
CA GLU A 29 8.58 -0.08 -9.91
C GLU A 29 9.06 -1.17 -8.96
N GLN A 30 9.69 -0.79 -7.85
CA GLN A 30 10.16 -1.76 -6.85
C GLN A 30 8.98 -2.55 -6.26
N ILE A 31 7.88 -1.87 -5.93
CA ILE A 31 6.68 -2.50 -5.36
C ILE A 31 6.06 -3.49 -6.36
N ALA A 32 5.94 -3.10 -7.64
CA ALA A 32 5.44 -3.98 -8.69
C ALA A 32 6.36 -5.19 -8.91
N ASN A 33 7.69 -5.00 -8.90
CA ASN A 33 8.64 -6.09 -9.03
C ASN A 33 8.52 -7.07 -7.85
N SER A 34 8.46 -6.60 -6.60
CA SER A 34 8.27 -7.46 -5.43
C SER A 34 6.93 -8.20 -5.46
N ALA A 35 5.86 -7.58 -5.99
CA ALA A 35 4.57 -8.27 -6.19
C ALA A 35 4.66 -9.39 -7.23
N LEU A 36 5.36 -9.16 -8.34
CA LEU A 36 5.57 -10.18 -9.38
C LEU A 36 6.47 -11.32 -8.90
N GLU A 37 7.51 -11.02 -8.11
CA GLU A 37 8.36 -12.01 -7.46
C GLU A 37 7.54 -12.88 -6.50
N ALA A 38 6.71 -12.26 -5.65
CA ALA A 38 5.82 -12.98 -4.74
C ALA A 38 4.84 -13.89 -5.49
N ALA A 39 4.23 -13.40 -6.57
CA ALA A 39 3.33 -14.19 -7.41
C ALA A 39 4.06 -15.38 -8.05
N SER A 40 5.28 -15.17 -8.56
CA SER A 40 6.11 -16.23 -9.15
C SER A 40 6.53 -17.28 -8.12
N ALA A 41 6.68 -16.88 -6.86
CA ALA A 41 6.95 -17.79 -5.73
C ALA A 41 5.71 -18.55 -5.23
N GLY A 42 4.51 -18.25 -5.75
CA GLY A 42 3.27 -18.97 -5.44
C GLY A 42 2.24 -18.18 -4.63
N ALA A 43 2.45 -16.88 -4.41
CA ALA A 43 1.40 -16.04 -3.82
C ALA A 43 0.20 -15.94 -4.76
N THR A 44 -0.99 -16.17 -4.22
CA THR A 44 -2.26 -16.04 -4.97
C THR A 44 -2.73 -14.58 -5.02
N VAL A 45 -2.43 -13.83 -3.95
CA VAL A 45 -2.81 -12.43 -3.77
C VAL A 45 -1.57 -11.61 -3.41
N VAL A 46 -1.48 -10.40 -3.94
CA VAL A 46 -0.51 -9.40 -3.52
C VAL A 46 -1.25 -8.21 -2.89
N HIS A 47 -0.91 -7.90 -1.65
CA HIS A 47 -1.45 -6.75 -0.93
C HIS A 47 -0.51 -5.56 -1.08
N CYS A 48 -1.01 -4.50 -1.70
CA CYS A 48 -0.21 -3.36 -2.15
C CYS A 48 -0.55 -2.08 -1.38
N HIS A 49 0.49 -1.45 -0.87
CA HIS A 49 0.52 -0.04 -0.48
C HIS A 49 1.44 0.69 -1.45
N VAL A 50 1.36 2.01 -1.49
CA VAL A 50 2.35 2.85 -2.17
C VAL A 50 3.05 3.78 -1.18
N ARG A 51 4.26 4.20 -1.54
CA ARG A 51 5.10 5.09 -0.74
C ARG A 51 5.50 6.29 -1.59
N ASN A 52 5.89 7.37 -0.93
CA ASN A 52 6.54 8.49 -1.58
C ASN A 52 7.97 8.05 -2.00
N PRO A 53 8.33 8.09 -3.29
CA PRO A 53 9.63 7.63 -3.80
C PRO A 53 10.84 8.35 -3.19
N GLU A 54 10.69 9.61 -2.79
CA GLU A 54 11.78 10.43 -2.27
C GLU A 54 11.97 10.23 -0.77
N THR A 55 10.89 10.03 -0.02
CA THR A 55 10.93 10.03 1.45
C THR A 55 10.70 8.65 2.08
N GLY A 56 10.20 7.67 1.33
CA GLY A 56 9.85 6.34 1.85
C GLY A 56 8.57 6.28 2.70
N LYS A 57 7.97 7.43 3.04
CA LYS A 57 6.72 7.49 3.81
C LYS A 57 5.55 6.90 3.03
N GLY A 58 4.58 6.34 3.73
CA GLY A 58 3.33 5.88 3.09
C GLY A 58 2.66 7.00 2.30
N SER A 59 2.02 6.65 1.18
CA SER A 59 1.30 7.60 0.33
C SER A 59 -0.03 7.02 -0.13
N ARG A 60 -1.02 7.90 -0.36
CA ARG A 60 -2.31 7.55 -0.98
C ARG A 60 -2.50 8.17 -2.38
N ARG A 61 -1.38 8.50 -3.04
CA ARG A 61 -1.38 9.08 -4.40
C ARG A 61 -1.88 8.07 -5.43
N VAL A 62 -2.91 8.45 -6.18
CA VAL A 62 -3.58 7.57 -7.15
C VAL A 62 -2.68 7.19 -8.31
N ASP A 63 -1.83 8.11 -8.76
CA ASP A 63 -0.88 7.85 -9.85
C ASP A 63 0.17 6.81 -9.47
N TYR A 64 0.59 6.74 -8.21
CA TYR A 64 1.49 5.67 -7.75
C TYR A 64 0.79 4.31 -7.73
N TYR A 65 -0.48 4.24 -7.30
CA TYR A 65 -1.26 2.99 -7.39
C TYR A 65 -1.46 2.55 -8.83
N ARG A 66 -1.77 3.49 -9.73
CA ARG A 66 -1.92 3.25 -11.17
C ARG A 66 -0.67 2.61 -11.75
N GLU A 67 0.49 3.22 -11.50
CA GLU A 67 1.75 2.72 -12.01
C GLU A 67 2.07 1.31 -11.48
N VAL A 68 1.84 1.03 -10.19
CA VAL A 68 2.00 -0.33 -9.63
C VAL A 68 1.10 -1.32 -10.37
N MET A 69 -0.19 -1.01 -10.53
CA MET A 69 -1.14 -1.91 -11.19
C MET A 69 -0.79 -2.15 -12.66
N GLU A 70 -0.47 -1.10 -13.41
CA GLU A 70 -0.09 -1.19 -14.82
C GLU A 70 1.15 -2.06 -15.00
N ARG A 71 2.19 -1.86 -14.17
CA ARG A 71 3.42 -2.66 -14.22
C ARG A 71 3.17 -4.14 -13.89
N ILE A 72 2.35 -4.44 -12.87
CA ILE A 72 1.98 -5.82 -12.54
C ILE A 72 1.18 -6.43 -13.69
N ARG A 73 0.15 -5.74 -14.19
CA ARG A 73 -0.76 -6.25 -15.22
C ARG A 73 -0.10 -6.43 -16.57
N ALA A 74 0.92 -5.64 -16.89
CA ALA A 74 1.73 -5.81 -18.09
C ALA A 74 2.48 -7.16 -18.13
N ARG A 75 2.69 -7.81 -16.97
CA ARG A 75 3.46 -9.07 -16.87
C ARG A 75 2.67 -10.24 -16.28
N ASN A 76 1.64 -9.97 -15.48
CA ASN A 76 0.83 -10.99 -14.83
C ASN A 76 -0.66 -10.58 -14.74
N THR A 77 -1.48 -11.26 -15.54
CA THR A 77 -2.93 -11.07 -15.61
C THR A 77 -3.71 -11.90 -14.58
N ASN A 78 -3.04 -12.83 -13.88
CA ASN A 78 -3.70 -13.84 -13.04
C ASN A 78 -3.63 -13.54 -11.54
N VAL A 79 -2.56 -12.88 -11.07
CA VAL A 79 -2.42 -12.56 -9.64
C VAL A 79 -3.51 -11.58 -9.19
N ILE A 80 -4.14 -11.86 -8.06
CA ILE A 80 -5.13 -10.96 -7.46
C ILE A 80 -4.37 -9.79 -6.83
N ILE A 81 -4.68 -8.56 -7.27
CA ILE A 81 -4.12 -7.35 -6.69
C ILE A 81 -5.13 -6.83 -5.66
N ASN A 82 -4.72 -6.81 -4.39
CA ASN A 82 -5.48 -6.24 -3.30
C ASN A 82 -4.85 -4.87 -2.94
N LEU A 83 -5.53 -3.77 -3.26
CA LEU A 83 -5.09 -2.44 -2.89
C LEU A 83 -5.57 -2.09 -1.49
N THR A 84 -4.67 -1.54 -0.67
CA THR A 84 -5.07 -1.04 0.65
C THR A 84 -6.12 0.06 0.54
N ALA A 85 -7.06 0.07 1.49
CA ALA A 85 -7.99 1.17 1.75
C ALA A 85 -7.86 1.69 3.19
N GLY A 86 -6.75 1.35 3.87
CA GLY A 86 -6.53 1.71 5.26
C GLY A 86 -6.02 3.14 5.48
N MET A 87 -5.41 3.75 4.47
CA MET A 87 -4.87 5.12 4.56
C MET A 87 -5.97 6.18 4.61
N GLY A 88 -5.64 7.37 5.13
CA GLY A 88 -6.62 8.44 5.32
C GLY A 88 -7.50 8.25 6.55
N GLY A 89 -7.10 7.40 7.51
CA GLY A 89 -7.81 7.15 8.77
C GLY A 89 -7.00 7.41 10.05
N ASP A 90 -5.83 8.03 9.93
CA ASP A 90 -4.95 8.28 11.07
C ASP A 90 -5.28 9.63 11.72
N VAL A 91 -5.54 9.61 13.04
CA VAL A 91 -5.75 10.82 13.85
C VAL A 91 -4.69 10.87 14.92
N VAL A 92 -3.90 11.95 14.93
CA VAL A 92 -2.99 12.27 16.03
C VAL A 92 -3.78 13.12 17.02
N VAL A 93 -4.14 12.54 18.16
CA VAL A 93 -4.89 13.24 19.21
C VAL A 93 -4.03 14.36 19.79
N GLY A 94 -4.63 15.53 20.03
CA GLY A 94 -3.96 16.68 20.61
C GLY A 94 -3.49 16.41 22.04
N ASP A 95 -2.57 17.24 22.53
CA ASP A 95 -1.96 17.07 23.84
C ASP A 95 -2.87 17.54 25.00
N GLY A 96 -2.69 16.90 26.16
CA GLY A 96 -3.29 17.29 27.44
C GLY A 96 -4.76 17.70 27.35
N GLU A 97 -5.01 18.98 27.64
CA GLU A 97 -6.34 19.58 27.70
C GLU A 97 -6.91 20.00 26.33
N THR A 98 -6.19 19.72 25.23
CA THR A 98 -6.62 20.05 23.87
C THR A 98 -6.77 18.84 22.95
N PRO A 99 -7.45 17.75 23.36
CA PRO A 99 -7.49 16.49 22.61
C PRO A 99 -8.09 16.60 21.19
N LEU A 100 -8.89 17.65 20.93
CA LEU A 100 -9.50 17.91 19.62
C LEU A 100 -8.63 18.78 18.70
N LYS A 101 -7.51 19.33 19.18
CA LYS A 101 -6.52 20.01 18.33
C LYS A 101 -5.59 18.95 17.73
N PHE A 102 -6.02 18.33 16.64
CA PHE A 102 -5.27 17.24 16.02
C PHE A 102 -3.86 17.66 15.61
N GLY A 103 -2.90 16.76 15.86
CA GLY A 103 -1.47 17.00 15.68
C GLY A 103 -0.98 16.90 14.24
N GLU A 104 0.24 17.39 14.03
CA GLU A 104 1.00 17.27 12.78
C GLU A 104 1.27 15.79 12.49
N GLY A 105 0.66 15.25 11.44
CA GLY A 105 0.66 13.81 11.12
C GLY A 105 -0.74 13.19 11.01
N THR A 106 -1.80 13.94 11.33
CA THR A 106 -3.18 13.52 11.05
C THR A 106 -3.43 13.45 9.55
N ASP A 107 -3.81 12.27 9.05
CA ASP A 107 -4.36 12.02 7.72
C ASP A 107 -5.71 11.34 7.92
N CYS A 108 -6.76 12.15 8.12
CA CYS A 108 -8.12 11.67 8.34
C CYS A 108 -9.07 12.34 7.34
N VAL A 109 -9.39 11.63 6.27
CA VAL A 109 -10.23 12.12 5.18
C VAL A 109 -11.53 11.32 5.05
N GLY A 110 -12.47 11.87 4.28
CA GLY A 110 -13.77 11.26 4.04
C GLY A 110 -13.69 9.95 3.25
N PRO A 111 -14.71 9.08 3.35
CA PRO A 111 -14.68 7.72 2.80
C PRO A 111 -14.48 7.68 1.28
N LEU A 112 -15.03 8.66 0.54
CA LEU A 112 -14.86 8.74 -0.92
C LEU A 112 -13.42 9.08 -1.31
N GLU A 113 -12.77 9.95 -0.54
CA GLU A 113 -11.37 10.30 -0.78
C GLU A 113 -10.43 9.14 -0.44
N ARG A 114 -10.75 8.34 0.58
CA ARG A 114 -9.98 7.11 0.90
C ARG A 114 -10.02 6.06 -0.20
N LEU A 115 -11.06 6.07 -1.04
CA LEU A 115 -11.31 5.05 -2.06
C LEU A 115 -11.12 5.56 -3.49
N ILE A 116 -10.58 6.76 -3.67
CA ILE A 116 -10.45 7.36 -4.99
C ILE A 116 -9.59 6.51 -5.94
N HIS A 117 -8.53 5.87 -5.43
CA HIS A 117 -7.70 4.95 -6.22
C HIS A 117 -8.43 3.66 -6.61
N VAL A 118 -9.35 3.16 -5.79
CA VAL A 118 -10.19 2.00 -6.13
C VAL A 118 -11.24 2.36 -7.17
N LYS A 119 -11.75 3.61 -7.13
CA LYS A 119 -12.72 4.08 -8.10
C LYS A 119 -12.11 4.31 -9.49
N GLU A 120 -10.86 4.75 -9.54
CA GLU A 120 -10.18 5.13 -10.79
C GLU A 120 -9.45 3.99 -11.52
N LEU A 121 -9.25 2.84 -10.87
CA LEU A 121 -8.41 1.73 -11.35
C LEU A 121 -9.19 0.41 -11.43
#